data_AF-A0A2S2P1U7-F1
#
_entry.id   AF-A0A2S2P1U7-F1
#
_cell.length_a   1.000
_cell.length_b   1.000
_cell.length_c   1.000
_cell.angle_alpha   90.00
_cell.angle_beta   90.00
_cell.angle_gamma   90.00
#
_symmetry.space_group_name_H-M   'P 1'
#
loop_
_entity.id
_entity.type
_entity.pdbx_description
1 polymer ?
#
loop_
_entity_poly.entity_id
_entity_poly.type
_entity_poly.pdbx_seq_one_letter_code
_entity_poly.pdbx_strand_id
1 'polypeptide(L)'
;MTLSCNGNLTGGNSRISILYSFASTMHVMITGLILNALMMFLVYLFFPPRNHKHNHSSYYECDRSTDSRRNTKLLDAIKTLVTNRNALYLVLAFTLSSTMSVPWASLMPPNFHRLRAPPEYATQCSFYMIIHVFALNLAFSRLADKATKYKKRIMLGCNFISTFSVFWLMMMFSFNTKLTLTVLECVILVAFPYTWGCQPLFYEMGAELMYPLPESFIAGYMTV
;
A
#
# COMPACT_ATOMS: atom_id res chain seq x y z
N MET A 1 -55.40 7.56 -20.00
CA MET A 1 -55.69 6.60 -18.92
C MET A 1 -54.40 6.41 -18.15
N THR A 2 -54.29 7.17 -17.07
CA THR A 2 -53.17 7.25 -16.13
C THR A 2 -53.19 6.03 -15.21
N LEU A 3 -52.08 5.30 -15.11
CA LEU A 3 -51.86 4.33 -14.03
C LEU A 3 -50.69 4.83 -13.19
N SER A 4 -51.09 5.54 -12.15
CA SER A 4 -50.30 5.92 -10.99
C SER A 4 -50.00 4.65 -10.17
N CYS A 5 -48.72 4.29 -10.05
CA CYS A 5 -48.26 3.34 -9.03
C CYS A 5 -47.53 4.16 -7.97
N ASN A 6 -48.24 4.44 -6.88
CA ASN A 6 -47.72 5.07 -5.68
C ASN A 6 -47.76 4.06 -4.53
N GLY A 7 -46.68 3.96 -3.76
CA GLY A 7 -46.74 3.63 -2.33
C GLY A 7 -46.16 2.30 -1.85
N ASN A 8 -45.03 2.41 -1.13
CA ASN A 8 -44.77 1.76 0.16
C ASN A 8 -44.14 0.34 0.26
N LEU A 9 -42.99 0.08 -0.38
CA LEU A 9 -42.11 -1.04 0.02
C LEU A 9 -40.60 -0.71 0.13
N THR A 10 -40.18 0.54 -0.03
CA THR A 10 -38.76 0.91 -0.23
C THR A 10 -37.95 1.18 1.06
N GLY A 11 -38.58 1.18 2.24
CA GLY A 11 -37.90 1.52 3.50
C GLY A 11 -37.08 0.38 4.12
N GLY A 12 -37.57 -0.87 4.04
CA GLY A 12 -36.94 -2.04 4.69
C GLY A 12 -35.70 -2.53 3.96
N ASN A 13 -35.79 -2.70 2.62
CA ASN A 13 -34.67 -3.14 1.80
C ASN A 13 -33.50 -2.14 1.76
N SER A 14 -33.80 -0.83 1.84
CA SER A 14 -32.77 0.20 1.88
C SER A 14 -31.99 0.19 3.20
N ARG A 15 -32.65 -0.07 4.34
CA ARG A 15 -31.94 -0.15 5.64
C ARG A 15 -31.07 -1.39 5.75
N ILE A 16 -31.54 -2.52 5.23
CA ILE A 16 -30.80 -3.78 5.21
C ILE A 16 -29.57 -3.65 4.29
N SER A 17 -29.73 -3.11 3.07
CA SER A 17 -28.59 -2.89 2.17
C SER A 17 -27.55 -1.91 2.72
N ILE A 18 -27.99 -0.86 3.44
CA ILE A 18 -27.10 0.08 4.12
C ILE A 18 -26.33 -0.59 5.27
N LEU A 19 -26.98 -1.45 6.06
CA LEU A 19 -26.34 -2.21 7.14
C LEU A 19 -25.32 -3.22 6.61
N TYR A 20 -25.65 -3.96 5.55
CA TYR A 20 -24.71 -4.89 4.90
C TYR A 20 -23.50 -4.17 4.30
N SER A 21 -23.74 -3.03 3.62
CA SER A 21 -22.65 -2.22 3.09
C SER A 21 -21.81 -1.61 4.22
N PHE A 22 -22.38 -1.31 5.40
CA PHE A 22 -21.62 -0.78 6.54
C PHE A 22 -20.74 -1.85 7.18
N ALA A 23 -21.29 -3.03 7.42
CA ALA A 23 -20.54 -4.18 7.92
C ALA A 23 -19.39 -4.52 6.96
N SER A 24 -19.63 -4.48 5.65
CA SER A 24 -18.60 -4.69 4.62
C SER A 24 -17.50 -3.63 4.67
N THR A 25 -17.84 -2.33 4.71
CA THR A 25 -16.85 -1.24 4.83
C THR A 25 -16.02 -1.40 6.10
N MET A 26 -16.65 -1.70 7.23
CA MET A 26 -15.96 -1.88 8.51
C MET A 26 -15.03 -3.09 8.51
N HIS A 27 -15.47 -4.22 7.96
CA HIS A 27 -14.61 -5.39 7.82
C HIS A 27 -13.37 -5.09 6.99
N VAL A 28 -13.52 -4.40 5.85
CA VAL A 28 -12.37 -4.05 5.00
C VAL A 28 -11.42 -3.07 5.71
N MET A 29 -11.94 -2.11 6.48
CA MET A 29 -11.11 -1.18 7.27
C MET A 29 -10.33 -1.91 8.38
N ILE A 30 -10.99 -2.82 9.09
CA ILE A 30 -10.35 -3.64 10.13
C ILE A 30 -9.28 -4.52 9.51
N THR A 31 -9.59 -5.19 8.40
CA THR A 31 -8.62 -6.00 7.66
C THR A 31 -7.44 -5.14 7.21
N GLY A 32 -7.68 -3.94 6.67
CA GLY A 32 -6.60 -3.02 6.28
C GLY A 32 -5.73 -2.54 7.43
N LEU A 33 -6.34 -2.27 8.59
CA LEU A 33 -5.59 -1.91 9.80
C LEU A 33 -4.73 -3.06 10.31
N ILE A 34 -5.28 -4.28 10.36
CA ILE A 34 -4.54 -5.48 10.76
C ILE A 34 -3.38 -5.74 9.79
N LEU A 35 -3.61 -5.63 8.48
CA LEU A 35 -2.56 -5.88 7.48
C LEU A 35 -1.47 -4.81 7.51
N ASN A 36 -1.81 -3.53 7.68
CA ASN A 36 -0.83 -2.46 7.86
C ASN A 36 -0.04 -2.62 9.17
N ALA A 37 -0.69 -2.99 10.27
CA ALA A 37 -0.01 -3.28 11.53
C ALA A 37 0.92 -4.50 11.41
N LEU A 38 0.47 -5.56 10.72
CA LEU A 38 1.27 -6.75 10.47
C LEU A 38 2.47 -6.43 9.57
N MET A 39 2.28 -5.63 8.53
CA MET A 39 3.36 -5.12 7.68
C MET A 39 4.37 -4.30 8.49
N MET A 40 3.90 -3.38 9.34
CA MET A 40 4.77 -2.60 10.23
C MET A 40 5.55 -3.52 11.18
N PHE A 41 4.90 -4.55 11.73
CA PHE A 41 5.53 -5.54 12.61
C PHE A 41 6.58 -6.37 11.88
N LEU A 42 6.30 -6.83 10.65
CA LEU A 42 7.25 -7.54 9.81
C LEU A 42 8.47 -6.68 9.49
N VAL A 43 8.25 -5.44 9.09
CA VAL A 43 9.33 -4.47 8.81
C VAL A 43 10.15 -4.20 10.07
N TYR A 44 9.50 -4.10 11.22
CA TYR A 44 10.17 -3.82 12.50
C TYR A 44 11.07 -4.98 12.93
N LEU A 45 10.53 -6.21 12.96
CA LEU A 45 11.22 -7.40 13.45
C LEU A 45 12.30 -7.92 12.50
N PHE A 46 12.02 -8.00 11.20
CA PHE A 46 12.86 -8.77 10.28
C PHE A 46 13.96 -7.95 9.63
N PHE A 47 13.86 -6.63 9.60
CA PHE A 47 14.97 -5.79 9.17
C PHE A 47 15.82 -5.45 10.39
N PRO A 48 16.98 -6.09 10.64
CA PRO A 48 17.84 -5.63 11.73
C PRO A 48 18.23 -4.16 11.49
N PRO A 49 18.33 -3.32 12.55
CA PRO A 49 18.97 -2.02 12.42
C PRO A 49 20.38 -2.26 11.87
N ARG A 50 20.62 -1.80 10.64
CA ARG A 50 21.84 -2.10 9.89
C ARG A 50 23.04 -1.55 10.64
N ASN A 51 23.74 -2.41 11.39
CA ASN A 51 25.11 -2.14 11.82
C ASN A 51 26.00 -2.32 10.60
N HIS A 52 26.68 -1.23 10.24
CA HIS A 52 27.43 -1.02 9.01
C HIS A 52 28.70 -1.90 8.98
N LYS A 53 28.56 -3.21 8.80
CA LYS A 53 29.67 -4.13 8.51
C LYS A 53 29.28 -5.07 7.37
N HIS A 54 28.95 -4.52 6.22
CA HIS A 54 29.28 -5.20 4.96
C HIS A 54 29.57 -4.17 3.89
N ASN A 55 30.88 -3.92 3.76
CA ASN A 55 31.65 -3.50 2.61
C ASN A 55 30.84 -2.97 1.42
N HIS A 56 30.86 -1.65 1.32
CA HIS A 56 30.52 -0.85 0.15
C HIS A 56 31.49 -1.07 -1.04
N SER A 57 32.27 -2.16 -1.06
CA SER A 57 33.43 -2.36 -1.95
C SER A 57 33.16 -3.30 -3.13
N SER A 58 31.92 -3.72 -3.39
CA SER A 58 31.60 -4.59 -4.53
C SER A 58 30.65 -3.90 -5.53
N TYR A 59 30.65 -2.57 -5.59
CA TYR A 59 29.75 -1.82 -6.46
C TYR A 59 30.22 -1.75 -7.94
N TYR A 60 31.34 -2.37 -8.33
CA TYR A 60 31.86 -2.26 -9.71
C TYR A 60 32.67 -3.48 -10.20
N GLU A 61 32.18 -4.70 -10.04
CA GLU A 61 32.77 -5.85 -10.77
C GLU A 61 31.72 -6.47 -11.71
N CYS A 62 31.21 -5.63 -12.60
CA CYS A 62 30.57 -6.07 -13.83
C CYS A 62 31.66 -6.28 -14.88
N ASP A 63 32.39 -7.38 -14.77
CA ASP A 63 33.17 -7.89 -15.89
C ASP A 63 33.04 -9.42 -15.94
N ARG A 64 33.06 -9.93 -17.17
CA ARG A 64 33.16 -11.33 -17.58
C ARG A 64 31.89 -12.20 -17.65
N SER A 65 31.29 -12.09 -18.84
CA SER A 65 31.31 -13.14 -19.87
C SER A 65 30.28 -14.28 -19.85
N THR A 66 29.78 -14.52 -21.08
CA THR A 66 29.22 -15.75 -21.67
C THR A 66 27.72 -16.05 -21.58
N ASP A 67 27.07 -15.70 -22.69
CA ASP A 67 25.71 -16.00 -23.19
C ASP A 67 25.29 -17.48 -23.29
N SER A 68 25.87 -18.40 -22.52
CA SER A 68 25.55 -19.85 -22.62
C SER A 68 25.14 -20.52 -21.29
N ARG A 69 25.27 -19.83 -20.14
CA ARG A 69 24.95 -20.35 -18.79
C ARG A 69 23.68 -19.78 -18.14
N ARG A 70 22.77 -19.21 -18.93
CA ARG A 70 21.67 -18.35 -18.41
C ARG A 70 20.58 -19.12 -17.66
N ASN A 71 20.24 -20.35 -18.06
CA ASN A 71 19.10 -21.08 -17.49
C ASN A 71 19.40 -21.79 -16.16
N THR A 72 20.61 -22.32 -15.96
CA THR A 72 20.99 -22.95 -14.68
C THR A 72 21.17 -21.90 -13.58
N LYS A 73 21.73 -20.74 -13.93
CA LYS A 73 21.83 -19.58 -13.02
C LYS A 73 20.45 -19.01 -12.63
N LEU A 74 19.45 -19.11 -13.50
CA LEU A 74 18.11 -18.57 -13.24
C LEU A 74 17.34 -19.42 -12.23
N LEU A 75 17.37 -20.75 -12.36
CA LEU A 75 16.78 -21.66 -11.37
C LEU A 75 17.51 -21.59 -10.03
N ASP A 76 18.85 -21.50 -10.02
CA ASP A 76 19.60 -21.29 -8.78
C ASP A 76 19.31 -19.92 -8.15
N ALA A 77 19.13 -18.87 -8.96
CA ALA A 77 18.70 -17.56 -8.51
C ALA A 77 17.30 -17.60 -7.89
N ILE A 78 16.31 -18.24 -8.54
CA ILE A 78 14.96 -18.43 -7.99
C ILE A 78 15.01 -19.27 -6.71
N LYS A 79 15.78 -20.35 -6.69
CA LYS A 79 15.93 -21.20 -5.50
C LYS A 79 16.52 -20.40 -4.35
N THR A 80 17.53 -19.58 -4.62
CA THR A 80 18.12 -18.67 -3.63
C THR A 80 17.12 -17.62 -3.16
N LEU A 81 16.32 -17.09 -4.08
CA LEU A 81 15.27 -16.10 -3.83
C LEU A 81 14.19 -16.64 -2.89
N VAL A 82 13.67 -17.83 -3.19
CA VAL A 82 12.64 -18.52 -2.41
C VAL A 82 13.21 -19.06 -1.08
N THR A 83 14.50 -19.37 -1.02
CA THR A 83 15.15 -19.83 0.22
C THR A 83 15.42 -18.67 1.18
N ASN A 84 15.58 -17.44 0.68
CA ASN A 84 15.90 -16.28 1.50
C ASN A 84 14.64 -15.72 2.17
N ARG A 85 14.45 -16.09 3.45
CA ARG A 85 13.32 -15.66 4.27
C ARG A 85 13.16 -14.14 4.32
N ASN A 86 14.25 -13.38 4.34
CA ASN A 86 14.17 -11.92 4.44
C ASN A 86 13.51 -11.29 3.20
N ALA A 87 13.74 -11.85 2.01
CA ALA A 87 13.08 -11.37 0.80
C ALA A 87 11.66 -11.88 0.67
N LEU A 88 11.36 -13.09 1.13
CA LEU A 88 9.98 -13.53 1.27
C LEU A 88 9.18 -12.57 2.16
N TYR A 89 9.74 -12.14 3.30
CA TYR A 89 9.08 -11.16 4.17
C TYR A 89 8.94 -9.79 3.52
N LEU A 90 9.94 -9.35 2.74
CA LEU A 90 9.87 -8.10 1.99
C LEU A 90 8.76 -8.14 0.93
N VAL A 91 8.69 -9.21 0.14
CA VAL A 91 7.63 -9.40 -0.85
C VAL A 91 6.27 -9.52 -0.18
N LEU A 92 6.18 -10.25 0.93
CA LEU A 92 4.95 -10.34 1.70
C LEU A 92 4.53 -8.97 2.26
N ALA A 93 5.46 -8.14 2.74
CA ALA A 93 5.16 -6.77 3.14
C ALA A 93 4.68 -5.90 1.96
N PHE A 94 5.28 -6.07 0.78
CA PHE A 94 4.89 -5.38 -0.44
C PHE A 94 3.50 -5.80 -0.95
N THR A 95 3.22 -7.09 -1.00
CA THR A 95 1.93 -7.63 -1.45
C THR A 95 0.83 -7.27 -0.47
N LEU A 96 1.08 -7.30 0.84
CA LEU A 96 0.13 -6.83 1.85
C LEU A 96 -0.21 -5.34 1.69
N SER A 97 0.80 -4.50 1.49
CA SER A 97 0.64 -3.07 1.23
C SER A 97 -0.21 -2.80 -0.03
N SER A 98 0.05 -3.57 -1.10
CA SER A 98 -0.62 -3.42 -2.39
C SER A 98 -2.04 -3.99 -2.40
N THR A 99 -2.30 -5.07 -1.66
CA THR A 99 -3.62 -5.75 -1.60
C THR A 99 -4.71 -4.82 -1.06
N MET A 100 -4.35 -3.85 -0.21
CA MET A 100 -5.31 -2.90 0.35
C MET A 100 -5.77 -1.82 -0.63
N SER A 101 -5.13 -1.69 -1.79
CA SER A 101 -5.50 -0.66 -2.77
C SER A 101 -6.85 -0.91 -3.46
N VAL A 102 -7.10 -2.15 -3.86
CA VAL A 102 -8.30 -2.53 -4.65
C VAL A 102 -9.59 -2.47 -3.82
N PRO A 103 -9.65 -3.04 -2.60
CA PRO A 103 -10.84 -2.92 -1.77
C PRO A 103 -11.14 -1.45 -1.44
N TRP A 104 -10.10 -0.64 -1.24
CA TRP A 104 -10.29 0.78 -0.94
C TRP A 104 -10.90 1.57 -2.10
N ALA A 105 -10.36 1.40 -3.32
CA ALA A 105 -10.91 2.05 -4.51
C ALA A 105 -12.40 1.70 -4.71
N SER A 106 -12.79 0.47 -4.36
CA SER A 106 -14.17 -0.01 -4.42
C SER A 106 -15.09 0.60 -3.33
N LEU A 107 -14.51 1.02 -2.20
CA LEU A 107 -15.25 1.58 -1.06
C LEU A 107 -15.44 3.10 -1.14
N MET A 108 -14.66 3.81 -1.95
CA MET A 108 -14.81 5.26 -2.12
C MET A 108 -16.22 5.66 -2.57
N PRO A 109 -16.76 5.19 -3.71
CA PRO A 109 -18.07 5.61 -4.20
C PRO A 109 -19.22 5.41 -3.18
N PRO A 110 -19.39 4.25 -2.52
CA PRO A 110 -20.47 4.07 -1.55
C PRO A 110 -20.30 4.91 -0.29
N ASN A 111 -19.06 5.22 0.13
CA ASN A 111 -18.81 6.09 1.28
C ASN A 111 -19.16 7.55 0.99
N PHE A 112 -18.81 8.07 -0.19
CA PHE A 112 -19.21 9.42 -0.63
C PHE A 112 -20.72 9.55 -0.83
N HIS A 113 -21.37 8.52 -1.39
CA HIS A 113 -22.83 8.49 -1.54
C HIS A 113 -23.56 8.61 -0.19
N ARG A 114 -23.04 7.97 0.87
CA ARG A 114 -23.61 8.06 2.24
C ARG A 114 -23.54 9.47 2.83
N LEU A 115 -22.50 10.23 2.47
CA LEU A 115 -22.31 11.61 2.91
C LEU A 115 -23.17 12.60 2.12
N ARG A 116 -24.05 12.11 1.22
CA ARG A 116 -24.83 12.91 0.27
C ARG A 116 -23.94 13.80 -0.61
N ALA A 117 -22.71 13.36 -0.85
CA ALA A 117 -21.78 14.02 -1.75
C ALA A 117 -22.21 13.81 -3.21
N PRO A 118 -22.01 14.79 -4.10
CA PRO A 118 -22.11 14.57 -5.54
C PRO A 118 -21.12 13.48 -5.98
N PRO A 119 -21.49 12.59 -6.91
CA PRO A 119 -20.60 11.53 -7.39
C PRO A 119 -19.31 12.07 -8.04
N GLU A 120 -19.33 13.30 -8.55
CA GLU A 120 -18.18 13.99 -9.11
C GLU A 120 -17.05 14.15 -8.08
N TYR A 121 -17.38 14.36 -6.79
CA TYR A 121 -16.38 14.51 -5.72
C TYR A 121 -15.53 13.25 -5.52
N ALA A 122 -16.12 12.06 -5.63
CA ALA A 122 -15.38 10.81 -5.48
C ALA A 122 -14.34 10.64 -6.60
N THR A 123 -14.69 11.07 -7.81
CA THR A 123 -13.78 11.03 -8.96
C THR A 123 -12.64 12.04 -8.85
N GLN A 124 -12.93 13.26 -8.41
CA GLN A 124 -11.92 14.29 -8.15
C GLN A 124 -10.96 13.87 -7.03
N CYS A 125 -11.48 13.34 -5.92
CA CYS A 125 -10.68 12.82 -4.82
C CYS A 125 -9.73 11.70 -5.29
N SER A 126 -10.22 10.79 -6.13
CA SER A 126 -9.40 9.73 -6.72
C SER A 126 -8.28 10.28 -7.61
N PHE A 127 -8.57 11.31 -8.42
CA PHE A 127 -7.58 11.97 -9.25
C PHE A 127 -6.50 12.68 -8.42
N TYR A 128 -6.90 13.41 -7.38
CA TYR A 128 -5.95 14.05 -6.46
C TYR A 128 -5.09 13.04 -5.69
N MET A 129 -5.65 11.89 -5.30
CA MET A 129 -4.86 10.80 -4.71
C MET A 129 -3.74 10.35 -5.65
N ILE A 130 -4.04 10.13 -6.94
CA ILE A 130 -3.05 9.68 -7.92
C ILE A 130 -1.91 10.70 -8.05
N ILE A 131 -2.23 11.98 -8.20
CA ILE A 131 -1.23 13.06 -8.26
C ILE A 131 -0.38 13.06 -6.99
N HIS A 132 -1.01 12.92 -5.82
CA HIS A 132 -0.31 12.92 -4.54
C HIS A 132 0.62 11.72 -4.39
N VAL A 133 0.20 10.53 -4.83
CA VAL A 133 1.03 9.32 -4.87
C VAL A 133 2.26 9.53 -5.75
N PHE A 134 2.10 10.11 -6.94
CA PHE A 134 3.24 10.41 -7.82
C PHE A 134 4.22 11.39 -7.18
N ALA A 135 3.72 12.46 -6.57
CA ALA A 135 4.55 13.44 -5.87
C ALA A 135 5.32 12.80 -4.71
N LEU A 136 4.66 11.95 -3.91
CA LEU A 136 5.28 11.23 -2.81
C LEU A 136 6.31 10.21 -3.30
N ASN A 137 6.02 9.45 -4.36
CA ASN A 137 6.98 8.52 -4.97
C ASN A 137 8.27 9.25 -5.37
N LEU A 138 8.15 10.38 -6.07
CA LEU A 138 9.30 11.20 -6.46
C LEU A 138 10.06 11.75 -5.24
N ALA A 139 9.33 12.21 -4.23
CA ALA A 139 9.92 12.72 -2.99
C ALA A 139 10.68 11.61 -2.25
N PHE A 140 10.10 10.42 -2.14
CA PHE A 140 10.69 9.28 -1.46
C PHE A 140 11.87 8.71 -2.22
N SER A 141 11.84 8.62 -3.55
CA SER A 141 13.00 8.25 -4.36
C SER A 141 14.17 9.22 -4.11
N ARG A 142 13.92 10.54 -4.18
CA ARG A 142 14.96 11.53 -3.87
C ARG A 142 15.44 11.47 -2.42
N LEU A 143 14.55 11.16 -1.48
CA LEU A 143 14.90 11.02 -0.08
C LEU A 143 15.75 9.77 0.13
N ALA A 144 15.46 8.68 -0.57
CA ALA A 144 16.20 7.43 -0.49
C ALA A 144 17.63 7.59 -1.06
N ASP A 145 17.78 8.31 -2.18
CA ASP A 145 19.08 8.68 -2.75
C ASP A 145 19.93 9.47 -1.76
N LYS A 146 19.34 10.45 -1.07
CA LYS A 146 20.06 11.32 -0.11
C LYS A 146 20.27 10.67 1.25
N ALA A 147 19.36 9.82 1.70
CA ALA A 147 19.27 9.31 3.07
C ALA A 147 19.35 7.77 3.09
N THR A 148 20.35 7.22 2.42
CA THR A 148 20.57 5.77 2.29
C THR A 148 20.60 5.03 3.64
N LYS A 149 21.07 5.72 4.69
CA LYS A 149 21.15 5.19 6.07
C LYS A 149 19.81 5.16 6.80
N TYR A 150 18.81 5.92 6.36
CA TYR A 150 17.55 6.13 7.07
C TYR A 150 16.33 5.53 6.36
N LYS A 151 16.51 4.85 5.22
CA LYS A 151 15.44 4.21 4.43
C LYS A 151 14.45 3.41 5.28
N LYS A 152 14.94 2.53 6.18
CA LYS A 152 14.08 1.77 7.11
C LYS A 152 13.22 2.67 7.99
N ARG A 153 13.80 3.74 8.55
CA ARG A 153 13.10 4.65 9.47
C ARG A 153 12.06 5.49 8.73
N ILE A 154 12.38 5.93 7.52
CA ILE A 154 11.46 6.65 6.64
C ILE A 154 10.26 5.75 6.34
N MET A 155 10.51 4.52 5.88
CA MET A 155 9.46 3.54 5.57
C MET A 155 8.59 3.21 6.80
N LEU A 156 9.20 3.02 7.98
CA LEU A 156 8.45 2.79 9.22
C LEU A 156 7.60 4.01 9.59
N GLY A 157 8.14 5.22 9.45
CA GLY A 157 7.44 6.47 9.71
C GLY A 157 6.23 6.67 8.79
N CYS A 158 6.39 6.41 7.49
CA CYS A 158 5.31 6.49 6.52
C CYS A 158 4.21 5.46 6.80
N ASN A 159 4.58 4.22 7.11
CA ASN A 159 3.60 3.19 7.50
C ASN A 159 2.89 3.52 8.81
N PHE A 160 3.59 4.14 9.76
CA PHE A 160 2.98 4.59 11.01
C PHE A 160 1.96 5.71 10.78
N ILE A 161 2.32 6.73 9.99
CA ILE A 161 1.42 7.83 9.60
C ILE A 161 0.18 7.29 8.87
N SER A 162 0.38 6.36 7.94
CA SER A 162 -0.72 5.71 7.24
C SER A 162 -1.62 4.92 8.20
N THR A 163 -1.04 4.06 9.04
CA THR A 163 -1.80 3.24 10.01
C THR A 163 -2.60 4.12 10.95
N PHE A 164 -2.01 5.21 11.44
CA PHE A 164 -2.70 6.20 12.26
C PHE A 164 -3.86 6.87 11.50
N SER A 165 -3.65 7.21 10.23
CA SER A 165 -4.69 7.84 9.40
C SER A 165 -5.83 6.88 9.07
N VAL A 166 -5.55 5.60 8.83
CA VAL A 166 -6.56 4.54 8.63
C VAL A 166 -7.33 4.28 9.93
N PHE A 167 -6.63 4.22 11.07
CA PHE A 167 -7.26 4.09 12.38
C PHE A 167 -8.18 5.28 12.67
N TRP A 168 -7.72 6.48 12.37
CA TRP A 168 -8.51 7.71 12.48
C TRP A 168 -9.76 7.63 11.61
N LEU A 169 -9.62 7.22 10.35
CA LEU A 169 -10.72 7.04 9.42
C LEU A 169 -11.73 5.98 9.91
N MET A 170 -11.26 4.87 10.48
CA MET A 170 -12.12 3.85 11.10
C MET A 170 -12.92 4.42 12.29
N MET A 171 -12.28 5.21 13.15
CA MET A 171 -12.96 5.91 14.25
C MET A 171 -14.04 6.87 13.71
N MET A 172 -13.72 7.62 12.65
CA MET A 172 -14.66 8.54 12.00
C MET A 172 -15.92 7.84 11.50
N PHE A 173 -15.76 6.70 10.83
CA PHE A 173 -16.92 5.93 10.36
C PHE A 173 -17.69 5.24 11.50
N SER A 174 -17.04 4.89 12.61
CA SER A 174 -17.66 4.19 13.73
C SER A 174 -18.49 5.11 14.62
N PHE A 175 -18.02 6.34 14.86
CA PHE A 175 -18.69 7.30 15.75
C PHE A 175 -19.75 8.16 15.06
N ASN A 176 -19.97 7.96 13.75
CA ASN A 176 -20.98 8.67 12.97
C ASN A 176 -20.92 10.20 13.18
N THR A 177 -19.70 10.70 13.41
CA THR A 177 -19.45 12.11 13.69
C THR A 177 -19.83 12.93 12.47
N LYS A 178 -20.55 14.05 12.67
CA LYS A 178 -20.91 14.98 11.60
C LYS A 178 -19.64 15.53 10.98
N LEU A 179 -19.20 14.90 9.90
CA LEU A 179 -17.94 15.18 9.27
C LEU A 179 -18.12 16.07 8.06
N THR A 180 -17.33 17.13 8.03
CA THR A 180 -17.18 17.96 6.83
C THR A 180 -16.46 17.13 5.77
N LEU A 181 -17.01 17.13 4.56
CA LEU A 181 -16.53 16.38 3.39
C LEU A 181 -15.03 16.61 3.13
N THR A 182 -14.55 17.84 3.39
CA THR A 182 -13.14 18.25 3.28
C THR A 182 -12.21 17.51 4.24
N VAL A 183 -12.64 17.26 5.48
CA VAL A 183 -11.79 16.57 6.48
C VAL A 183 -11.61 15.11 6.07
N LEU A 184 -12.67 14.47 5.58
CA LEU A 184 -12.59 13.10 5.08
C LEU A 184 -11.65 13.01 3.88
N GLU A 185 -11.76 13.93 2.92
CA GLU A 185 -10.87 13.99 1.76
C GLU A 185 -9.40 14.15 2.18
N CYS A 186 -9.09 15.04 3.12
CA CYS A 186 -7.73 15.20 3.63
C CYS A 186 -7.20 13.93 4.29
N VAL A 187 -7.99 13.26 5.14
CA VAL A 187 -7.55 12.03 5.83
C VAL A 187 -7.27 10.93 4.81
N ILE A 188 -8.11 10.81 3.79
CA ILE A 188 -7.92 9.86 2.68
C ILE A 188 -6.62 10.20 1.91
N LEU A 189 -6.41 11.46 1.54
CA LEU A 189 -5.22 11.92 0.83
C LEU A 189 -3.93 11.70 1.62
N VAL A 190 -3.99 11.57 2.94
CA VAL A 190 -2.82 11.22 3.78
C VAL A 190 -2.69 9.71 3.97
N ALA A 191 -3.78 8.99 4.23
CA ALA A 191 -3.73 7.56 4.55
C ALA A 191 -3.15 6.71 3.41
N PHE A 192 -3.71 6.83 2.21
CA PHE A 192 -3.39 5.90 1.11
C PHE A 192 -2.07 6.23 0.40
N PRO A 193 -1.81 7.51 0.05
CA PRO A 193 -0.60 7.85 -0.68
C PRO A 193 0.68 7.61 0.11
N TYR A 194 0.65 7.65 1.44
CA TYR A 194 1.82 7.33 2.27
C TYR A 194 2.16 5.83 2.26
N THR A 195 1.15 4.95 2.19
CA THR A 195 1.39 3.50 2.03
C THR A 195 1.92 3.17 0.65
N TRP A 196 1.31 3.73 -0.40
CA TRP A 196 1.70 3.44 -1.79
C TRP A 196 2.99 4.14 -2.19
N GLY A 197 3.23 5.34 -1.66
CA GLY A 197 4.45 6.11 -1.88
C GLY A 197 5.71 5.37 -1.46
N CYS A 198 5.61 4.39 -0.55
CA CYS A 198 6.75 3.63 -0.06
C CYS A 198 7.23 2.52 -1.03
N GLN A 199 6.50 2.23 -2.11
CA GLN A 199 6.86 1.15 -3.05
C GLN A 199 8.29 1.26 -3.60
N PRO A 200 8.80 2.44 -4.01
CA PRO A 200 10.19 2.58 -4.46
C PRO A 200 11.22 2.18 -3.39
N LEU A 201 10.95 2.50 -2.11
CA LEU A 201 11.82 2.09 -0.99
C LEU A 201 11.85 0.56 -0.83
N PHE A 202 10.73 -0.13 -1.07
CA PHE A 202 10.70 -1.59 -1.04
C PHE A 202 11.58 -2.21 -2.13
N TYR A 203 11.51 -1.68 -3.35
CA TYR A 203 12.35 -2.14 -4.46
C TYR A 203 13.83 -1.97 -4.16
N GLU A 204 14.22 -0.79 -3.66
CA GLU A 204 15.61 -0.50 -3.37
C GLU A 204 16.15 -1.34 -2.20
N MET A 205 15.34 -1.55 -1.17
CA MET A 205 15.70 -2.44 -0.06
C MET A 205 15.76 -3.91 -0.50
N GLY A 206 14.94 -4.30 -1.48
CA GLY A 206 15.01 -5.61 -2.12
C GLY A 206 16.27 -5.80 -2.93
N ALA A 207 16.63 -4.83 -3.76
CA ALA A 207 17.86 -4.80 -4.54
C ALA A 207 19.09 -4.98 -3.64
N GLU A 208 19.15 -4.25 -2.53
CA GLU A 208 20.25 -4.37 -1.57
C GLU A 208 20.30 -5.72 -0.83
N LEU A 209 19.16 -6.35 -0.58
CA LEU A 209 19.08 -7.62 0.15
C LEU A 209 19.44 -8.83 -0.71
N MET A 210 19.26 -8.70 -2.03
CA MET A 210 19.40 -9.78 -3.00
C MET A 210 20.67 -9.69 -3.85
N TYR A 211 21.58 -8.76 -3.54
CA TYR A 211 22.89 -8.72 -4.18
C TYR A 211 23.59 -10.10 -4.05
N PRO A 212 24.13 -10.69 -5.14
CA PRO A 212 24.45 -10.11 -6.45
C PRO A 212 23.42 -10.37 -7.58
N LEU A 213 22.15 -10.65 -7.28
CA LEU A 213 21.14 -10.86 -8.34
C LEU A 213 20.84 -9.58 -9.13
N PRO A 214 20.45 -9.69 -10.42
CA PRO A 214 20.04 -8.53 -11.21
C PRO A 214 18.76 -7.91 -10.65
N GLU A 215 18.70 -6.58 -10.59
CA GLU A 215 17.56 -5.82 -10.07
C GLU A 215 16.24 -6.14 -10.78
N SER A 216 16.32 -6.47 -12.07
CA SER A 216 15.16 -6.86 -12.89
C SER A 216 14.45 -8.13 -12.38
N PHE A 217 15.17 -9.06 -11.75
CA PHE A 217 14.54 -10.24 -11.14
C PHE A 217 13.73 -9.90 -9.89
N ILE A 218 14.21 -8.94 -9.10
CA ILE A 218 13.55 -8.50 -7.87
C ILE A 218 12.31 -7.67 -8.23
N ALA A 219 12.45 -6.82 -9.25
CA ALA A 219 11.32 -6.08 -9.81
C ALA A 219 10.22 -7.03 -10.29
N GLY A 220 10.59 -8.07 -11.05
CA GLY A 220 9.66 -9.13 -11.46
C GLY A 220 9.06 -9.88 -10.26
N TYR A 221 9.86 -10.26 -9.27
CA TYR A 221 9.39 -11.03 -8.12
C TYR A 221 8.44 -10.26 -7.20
N MET A 222 8.58 -8.94 -7.09
CA MET A 222 7.66 -8.11 -6.32
C MET A 222 6.36 -7.81 -7.08
N THR A 223 6.39 -7.82 -8.41
CA THR A 223 5.23 -7.45 -9.25
C THR A 223 4.33 -8.64 -9.63
N VAL A 224 4.83 -9.87 -9.50
CA VAL A 224 4.10 -11.13 -9.72
C VAL A 224 3.29 -11.52 -8.50
#